data_AF-A0A3D6EWE6-F1
#
_entry.id   AF-A0A3D6EWE6-F1
#
_cell.length_a   1.000
_cell.length_b   1.000
_cell.length_c   1.000
_cell.angle_alpha   90.00
_cell.angle_beta   90.00
_cell.angle_gamma   90.00
#
_symmetry.space_group_name_H-M   'P 1'
#
loop_
_entity.id
_entity.type
_entity.pdbx_description
1 polymer ?
#
loop_
_entity_poly.entity_id
_entity_poly.type
_entity_poly.pdbx_seq_one_letter_code
_entity_poly.pdbx_strand_id
1 'polypeptide(L)'
;MLDSKIMKQVKPYILALAVTLLAVACDKDFVEINTNPYAVTSSDPALLFAGAQRTHLGNWNSEHTIVQHFVSPYNDGATVGVNFNADIDLNNVPKWNQSYPTALRSMIQALNILGNTTDRVNLKSMIRIWKAQTF
;
A
#
# COMPACT_ATOMS: atom_id res chain seq x y z
N MET A 1 1.12 -19.46 -64.23
CA MET A 1 0.00 -19.85 -63.36
C MET A 1 0.50 -20.97 -62.47
N LEU A 2 0.60 -20.76 -61.15
CA LEU A 2 0.97 -21.85 -60.24
C LEU A 2 -0.12 -22.92 -60.26
N ASP A 3 0.30 -24.18 -60.30
CA ASP A 3 -0.58 -25.34 -60.39
C ASP A 3 -1.51 -25.42 -59.15
N SER A 4 -2.80 -25.62 -59.39
CA SER A 4 -3.88 -25.55 -58.37
C SER A 4 -3.64 -26.49 -57.18
N LYS A 5 -2.98 -27.64 -57.43
CA LYS A 5 -2.59 -28.60 -56.40
C LYS A 5 -1.50 -28.08 -55.46
N ILE A 6 -0.50 -27.38 -55.99
CA ILE A 6 0.63 -26.84 -55.22
C ILE A 6 0.12 -25.75 -54.26
N MET A 7 -0.79 -24.89 -54.74
CA MET A 7 -1.37 -23.81 -53.94
C MET A 7 -2.23 -24.33 -52.77
N LYS A 8 -2.84 -25.53 -52.87
CA LYS A 8 -3.57 -26.16 -51.75
C LYS A 8 -2.64 -26.69 -50.66
N GLN A 9 -1.43 -27.12 -51.00
CA GLN A 9 -0.44 -27.61 -50.03
C GLN A 9 0.31 -26.48 -49.34
N VAL A 10 0.50 -25.33 -50.00
CA VAL A 10 1.26 -24.19 -49.47
C VAL A 10 0.43 -23.27 -48.55
N LYS A 11 -0.89 -23.17 -48.76
CA LYS A 11 -1.81 -22.36 -47.94
C LYS A 11 -1.70 -22.57 -46.41
N PRO A 12 -1.67 -23.80 -45.85
CA PRO A 12 -1.57 -23.99 -44.41
C PRO A 12 -0.24 -23.49 -43.83
N TYR A 13 0.86 -23.58 -44.59
CA TYR A 13 2.17 -23.06 -44.15
C TYR A 13 2.19 -21.53 -44.13
N ILE A 14 1.58 -20.87 -45.11
CA ILE A 14 1.43 -19.40 -45.12
C ILE A 14 0.59 -18.95 -43.92
N LEU A 15 -0.50 -19.67 -43.60
CA LEU A 15 -1.34 -19.36 -42.45
C LEU A 15 -0.59 -19.54 -41.13
N ALA A 16 0.16 -20.63 -40.97
CA ALA A 16 0.97 -20.89 -39.78
C ALA A 16 2.08 -19.83 -39.60
N LEU A 17 2.72 -19.40 -40.69
CA LEU A 17 3.71 -18.33 -40.68
C LEU A 17 3.08 -16.98 -40.30
N ALA A 18 1.89 -16.68 -40.82
CA ALA A 18 1.16 -15.46 -40.45
C ALA A 18 0.76 -15.44 -38.97
N VAL A 19 0.30 -16.56 -38.41
CA VAL A 19 -0.07 -16.68 -37.00
C VAL A 19 1.14 -16.52 -36.07
N THR A 20 2.28 -17.12 -36.43
CA THR A 20 3.52 -16.97 -35.65
C THR A 20 4.08 -15.55 -35.68
N LEU A 21 4.01 -14.86 -36.82
CA LEU A 21 4.41 -13.45 -36.93
C LEU A 21 3.49 -12.50 -36.14
N LEU A 22 2.19 -12.80 -36.07
CA LEU A 22 1.24 -12.03 -35.25
C LEU A 22 1.44 -12.27 -33.75
N ALA A 23 1.85 -13.48 -33.34
CA ALA A 23 2.10 -13.79 -31.93
C ALA A 23 3.32 -13.05 -31.35
N VAL A 24 4.36 -12.79 -32.15
CA VAL A 24 5.56 -12.04 -31.70
C VAL A 24 5.28 -10.54 -31.51
N ALA A 25 4.23 -10.02 -32.15
CA ALA A 25 3.84 -8.61 -32.02
C ALA A 25 3.08 -8.29 -30.71
N CYS A 26 2.58 -9.30 -29.98
CA CYS A 26 1.75 -9.09 -28.79
C CYS A 26 2.51 -8.71 -27.52
N ASP A 27 3.83 -8.95 -27.45
CA ASP A 27 4.67 -8.53 -26.31
C ASP A 27 5.39 -7.20 -26.54
N LYS A 28 5.18 -6.57 -27.71
CA LYS A 28 5.85 -5.33 -28.05
C LYS A 28 5.50 -4.24 -27.04
N ASP A 29 6.53 -3.68 -26.41
CA ASP A 29 6.46 -2.60 -25.42
C ASP A 29 5.59 -2.94 -24.18
N PHE A 30 5.20 -4.20 -23.99
CA PHE A 30 4.33 -4.61 -22.87
C PHE A 30 4.96 -4.28 -21.51
N VAL A 31 6.26 -4.57 -21.34
CA VAL A 31 6.99 -4.25 -20.11
C VAL A 31 7.08 -2.74 -19.90
N GLU A 32 7.39 -1.96 -20.94
CA GLU A 32 7.56 -0.51 -20.82
C GLU A 32 6.23 0.18 -20.48
N ILE A 33 5.14 -0.21 -21.16
CA ILE A 33 3.80 0.34 -20.91
C ILE A 33 3.29 -0.04 -19.51
N ASN A 34 3.59 -1.24 -19.02
CA ASN A 34 3.13 -1.72 -17.71
C ASN A 34 4.11 -1.42 -16.56
N THR A 35 5.30 -0.89 -16.86
CA THR A 35 6.24 -0.46 -15.83
C THR A 35 6.01 1.02 -15.55
N ASN A 36 5.54 1.34 -14.35
CA ASN A 36 5.42 2.73 -13.93
C ASN A 36 6.82 3.37 -13.84
N PRO A 37 7.15 4.35 -14.70
CA PRO A 37 8.48 4.97 -14.72
C PRO A 37 8.77 5.80 -13.45
N TYR A 38 7.73 6.14 -12.68
CA TYR A 38 7.80 6.85 -11.41
C TYR A 38 7.65 5.92 -10.20
N ALA A 39 7.65 4.60 -10.41
CA ALA A 39 7.58 3.65 -9.31
C ALA A 39 8.81 3.80 -8.40
N VAL A 40 8.57 3.91 -7.10
CA VAL A 40 9.63 3.88 -6.09
C VAL A 40 10.15 2.45 -6.01
N THR A 41 11.33 2.19 -6.58
CA THR A 41 11.97 0.85 -6.59
C THR A 41 12.75 0.55 -5.31
N SER A 42 13.10 1.59 -4.55
CA SER A 42 13.74 1.47 -3.25
C SER A 42 13.36 2.65 -2.35
N SER A 43 13.31 2.42 -1.04
CA SER A 43 12.93 3.44 -0.07
C SER A 43 13.96 3.51 1.06
N ASP A 44 14.40 4.71 1.44
CA ASP A 44 15.26 4.88 2.62
C ASP A 44 14.43 4.56 3.89
N PRO A 45 14.89 3.63 4.74
CA PRO A 45 14.27 3.36 6.04
C PRO A 45 14.02 4.61 6.90
N ALA A 46 14.88 5.63 6.82
CA ALA A 46 14.70 6.87 7.56
C ALA A 46 13.53 7.71 7.05
N LEU A 47 13.29 7.73 5.73
CA LEU A 47 12.13 8.44 5.16
C LEU A 47 10.82 7.73 5.50
N LEU A 48 10.81 6.39 5.46
CA LEU A 48 9.68 5.60 5.92
C LEU A 48 9.36 5.86 7.40
N PHE A 49 10.40 5.94 8.23
CA PHE A 49 10.25 6.27 9.65
C PHE A 49 9.72 7.70 9.87
N ALA A 50 10.28 8.70 9.19
CA ALA A 50 9.82 10.09 9.28
C ALA A 50 8.37 10.28 8.78
N GLY A 51 7.92 9.45 7.83
CA GLY A 51 6.52 9.37 7.42
C GLY A 51 5.63 8.78 8.52
N ALA A 52 6.06 7.67 9.14
CA ALA A 52 5.32 7.00 10.21
C ALA A 52 5.17 7.85 11.48
N GLN A 53 6.12 8.73 11.78
CA GLN A 53 6.02 9.64 12.94
C GLN A 53 4.94 10.71 12.77
N ARG A 54 4.54 11.01 11.53
CA ARG A 54 3.50 12.01 11.23
C ARG A 54 2.09 11.44 11.27
N THR A 55 1.95 10.14 11.55
CA THR A 55 0.65 9.49 11.60
C THR A 55 0.05 9.62 13.00
N HIS A 56 -1.24 9.93 13.05
CA HIS A 56 -1.92 10.32 14.28
C HIS A 56 -2.35 9.09 15.09
N LEU A 57 -2.01 9.06 16.39
CA LEU A 57 -2.23 7.90 17.28
C LEU A 57 -3.68 7.78 17.81
N GLY A 58 -4.59 8.68 17.45
CA GLY A 58 -6.00 8.62 17.83
C GLY A 58 -6.58 9.97 18.24
N ASN A 59 -7.90 10.10 18.15
CA ASN A 59 -8.58 11.34 18.50
C ASN A 59 -8.52 11.58 20.01
N TRP A 60 -8.16 12.78 20.43
CA TRP A 60 -8.17 13.16 21.85
C TRP A 60 -9.58 13.20 22.45
N ASN A 61 -10.60 13.40 21.63
CA ASN A 61 -11.92 13.76 22.13
C ASN A 61 -12.60 12.63 22.93
N SER A 62 -12.62 11.43 22.37
CA SER A 62 -13.39 10.32 22.93
C SER A 62 -12.79 9.76 24.21
N GLU A 63 -11.50 9.46 24.20
CA GLU A 63 -10.77 8.94 25.35
C GLU A 63 -10.87 9.90 26.55
N HIS A 64 -10.76 11.22 26.30
CA HIS A 64 -10.84 12.23 27.36
C HIS A 64 -12.26 12.45 27.89
N THR A 65 -13.27 12.26 27.03
CA THR A 65 -14.68 12.29 27.46
C THR A 65 -15.01 11.06 28.32
N ILE A 66 -14.53 9.87 27.95
CA ILE A 66 -14.74 8.62 28.70
C ILE A 66 -14.17 8.73 30.12
N VAL A 67 -12.95 9.28 30.27
CA VAL A 67 -12.32 9.47 31.60
C VAL A 67 -12.74 10.77 32.30
N GLN A 68 -13.72 11.50 31.74
CA GLN A 68 -14.31 12.72 32.31
C GLN A 68 -13.32 13.88 32.52
N HIS A 69 -12.28 13.99 31.70
CA HIS A 69 -11.42 15.18 31.70
C HIS A 69 -12.16 16.46 31.28
N PHE A 70 -13.16 16.32 30.42
CA PHE A 70 -14.12 17.37 30.08
C PHE A 70 -15.45 16.74 29.66
N VAL A 71 -16.49 17.58 29.58
CA VAL A 71 -17.80 17.20 29.06
C VAL A 71 -18.03 17.95 27.75
N SER A 72 -18.37 17.22 26.68
CA SER A 72 -18.92 17.84 25.48
C SER A 72 -20.43 18.00 25.64
N PRO A 73 -20.97 19.23 25.69
CA PRO A 73 -22.40 19.47 25.94
C PRO A 73 -23.28 19.25 24.70
N TYR A 74 -22.68 18.96 23.53
CA TYR A 74 -23.38 18.78 22.28
C TYR A 74 -23.57 17.29 21.96
N ASN A 75 -24.79 16.95 21.52
CA ASN A 75 -25.18 15.59 21.17
C ASN A 75 -25.19 15.43 19.64
N ASP A 76 -24.05 15.65 19.00
CA ASP A 76 -23.93 15.54 17.54
C ASP A 76 -22.58 14.95 17.12
N GLY A 77 -22.54 14.28 15.96
CA GLY A 77 -21.34 13.70 15.38
C GLY A 77 -20.62 12.70 16.31
N ALA A 78 -19.32 12.89 16.52
CA ALA A 78 -18.49 11.93 17.26
C ALA A 78 -18.80 11.86 18.77
N THR A 79 -19.43 12.88 19.35
CA THR A 79 -19.69 12.94 20.80
C THR A 79 -20.88 12.07 21.21
N VAL A 80 -21.79 11.74 20.28
CA VAL A 80 -22.92 10.86 20.59
C VAL A 80 -22.48 9.45 20.94
N GLY A 81 -21.33 9.00 20.40
CA GLY A 81 -20.83 7.67 20.67
C GLY A 81 -20.41 7.51 22.14
N VAL A 82 -19.61 8.43 22.65
CA VAL A 82 -19.11 8.39 24.02
C VAL A 82 -20.13 8.85 25.06
N ASN A 83 -21.02 9.80 24.72
CA ASN A 83 -21.99 10.35 25.68
C ASN A 83 -23.28 9.54 25.76
N PHE A 84 -23.72 8.90 24.67
CA PHE A 84 -25.04 8.24 24.57
C PHE A 84 -24.96 6.80 24.07
N ASN A 85 -23.76 6.21 24.04
CA ASN A 85 -23.54 4.83 23.61
C ASN A 85 -24.07 4.54 22.20
N ALA A 86 -23.91 5.51 21.30
CA ALA A 86 -24.19 5.34 19.88
C ALA A 86 -22.99 4.70 19.17
N ASP A 87 -23.25 3.89 18.15
CA ASP A 87 -22.17 3.39 17.30
C ASP A 87 -21.74 4.47 16.31
N ILE A 88 -20.45 4.84 16.36
CA ILE A 88 -19.84 5.86 15.50
C ILE A 88 -18.49 5.34 15.00
N ASP A 89 -18.52 4.61 13.88
CA ASP A 89 -17.34 4.08 13.19
C ASP A 89 -16.27 5.14 12.92
N LEU A 90 -16.68 6.38 12.64
CA LEU A 90 -15.80 7.52 12.39
C LEU A 90 -14.81 7.81 13.52
N ASN A 91 -15.05 7.29 14.73
CA ASN A 91 -14.09 7.42 15.82
C ASN A 91 -12.99 6.35 15.79
N ASN A 92 -13.35 5.11 15.43
CA ASN A 92 -12.43 3.97 15.45
C ASN A 92 -11.69 3.78 14.12
N VAL A 93 -12.35 4.06 12.99
CA VAL A 93 -11.82 3.87 11.64
C VAL A 93 -10.52 4.65 11.41
N PRO A 94 -10.41 5.95 11.77
CA PRO A 94 -9.15 6.67 11.63
C PRO A 94 -8.03 6.05 12.46
N LYS A 95 -8.29 5.61 13.69
CA LYS A 95 -7.27 4.99 14.55
C LYS A 95 -6.74 3.70 13.93
N TRP A 96 -7.62 2.84 13.43
CA TRP A 96 -7.23 1.61 12.75
C TRP A 96 -6.47 1.89 11.44
N ASN A 97 -7.05 2.70 10.55
CA ASN A 97 -6.52 2.96 9.21
C ASN A 97 -5.27 3.86 9.21
N GLN A 98 -5.07 4.70 10.22
CA GLN A 98 -3.87 5.51 10.38
C GLN A 98 -2.76 4.82 11.18
N SER A 99 -3.06 3.69 11.83
CA SER A 99 -2.04 2.90 12.51
C SER A 99 -1.56 1.75 11.63
N TYR A 100 -2.46 0.85 11.23
CA TYR A 100 -2.09 -0.43 10.62
C TYR A 100 -1.61 -0.34 9.16
N PRO A 101 -2.42 0.14 8.20
CA PRO A 101 -2.02 0.12 6.79
C PRO A 101 -1.04 1.26 6.44
N THR A 102 -0.75 2.16 7.39
CA THR A 102 0.11 3.33 7.21
C THR A 102 1.32 3.26 8.14
N ALA A 103 1.26 3.79 9.37
CA ALA A 103 2.42 3.92 10.26
C ALA A 103 3.15 2.58 10.52
N LEU A 104 2.42 1.56 10.96
CA LEU A 104 2.95 0.24 11.26
C LEU A 104 3.51 -0.44 10.01
N ARG A 105 2.77 -0.37 8.89
CA ARG A 105 3.26 -0.89 7.59
C ARG A 105 4.60 -0.26 7.21
N SER A 106 4.72 1.06 7.27
CA SER A 106 5.95 1.79 6.94
C SER A 106 7.11 1.42 7.86
N MET A 107 6.87 1.30 9.17
CA MET A 107 7.89 0.88 10.13
C MET A 107 8.32 -0.58 9.95
N ILE A 108 7.39 -1.49 9.68
CA ILE A 108 7.70 -2.90 9.38
C ILE A 108 8.55 -2.99 8.11
N GLN A 109 8.17 -2.25 7.06
CA GLN A 109 8.95 -2.21 5.82
C GLN A 109 10.35 -1.63 6.06
N ALA A 110 10.49 -0.55 6.83
CA ALA A 110 11.78 0.02 7.19
C ALA A 110 12.66 -0.99 7.96
N LEU A 111 12.09 -1.75 8.90
CA LEU A 111 12.80 -2.80 9.62
C LEU A 111 13.24 -3.96 8.71
N ASN A 112 12.40 -4.34 7.73
CA ASN A 112 12.75 -5.37 6.75
C ASN A 112 13.90 -4.92 5.84
N ILE A 113 13.89 -3.66 5.38
CA ILE A 113 14.96 -3.09 4.56
C ILE A 113 16.28 -3.02 5.35
N LEU A 114 16.22 -2.60 6.62
CA LEU A 114 17.40 -2.59 7.51
C LEU A 114 17.92 -4.01 7.79
N GLY A 115 17.04 -4.98 7.93
CA GLY A 115 17.42 -6.36 8.20
C GLY A 115 18.10 -6.55 9.55
N ASN A 116 18.70 -7.73 9.75
CA ASN A 116 19.27 -8.11 11.05
C ASN A 116 20.65 -7.49 11.33
N THR A 117 21.49 -7.38 10.30
CA THR A 117 22.92 -7.02 10.40
C THR A 117 23.24 -5.59 9.95
N THR A 118 22.27 -4.66 10.00
CA THR A 118 22.52 -3.25 9.66
C THR A 118 23.50 -2.59 10.64
N ASP A 119 24.34 -1.72 10.09
CA ASP A 119 25.17 -0.74 10.79
C ASP A 119 24.36 0.45 11.36
N ARG A 120 23.15 0.72 10.83
CA ARG A 120 22.22 1.76 11.31
C ARG A 120 21.45 1.31 12.56
N VAL A 121 22.16 0.79 13.56
CA VAL A 121 21.61 0.22 14.80
C VAL A 121 20.69 1.18 15.56
N ASN A 122 21.04 2.47 15.59
CA ASN A 122 20.24 3.50 16.26
C ASN A 122 18.89 3.70 15.56
N LEU A 123 18.88 3.75 14.22
CA LEU A 123 17.64 3.89 13.47
C LEU A 123 16.73 2.68 13.68
N LYS A 124 17.29 1.47 13.62
CA LYS A 124 16.55 0.23 13.90
C LYS A 124 15.94 0.23 15.29
N SER A 125 16.68 0.68 16.31
CA SER A 125 16.19 0.80 17.68
C SER A 125 15.08 1.84 17.81
N MET A 126 15.23 3.03 17.22
CA MET A 126 14.19 4.07 17.22
C MET A 126 12.89 3.57 16.58
N ILE A 127 12.98 2.89 15.43
CA ILE A 127 11.79 2.33 14.76
C ILE A 127 11.12 1.26 15.62
N ARG A 128 11.89 0.41 16.32
CA ARG A 128 11.32 -0.61 17.22
C ARG A 128 10.56 0.02 18.40
N ILE A 129 11.12 1.06 19.01
CA ILE A 129 10.48 1.80 20.11
C ILE A 129 9.17 2.42 19.62
N TRP A 130 9.21 3.13 18.49
CA TRP A 130 8.03 3.79 17.94
C TRP A 130 6.95 2.80 17.51
N LYS A 131 7.36 1.67 16.92
CA LYS A 131 6.44 0.57 16.58
C LYS A 131 5.75 0.02 17.83
N ALA A 132 6.49 -0.17 18.93
CA ALA A 132 5.92 -0.63 20.19
C ALA A 132 4.95 0.37 20.80
N GLN A 133 5.19 1.68 20.66
CA GLN A 133 4.25 2.72 21.12
C GLN A 133 2.96 2.76 20.29
N THR A 134 3.03 2.42 19.00
CA THR A 134 1.87 2.48 18.08
C THR A 134 0.95 1.26 18.24
N PHE A 135 1.45 0.16 18.81
CA PHE A 135 0.62 -0.99 19.22
C PHE A 135 -0.13 -0.70 20.51
#